data_AF-A0A1H8S0V9-F1
#
_entry.id   AF-A0A1H8S0V9-F1
#
_cell.length_a   1.000
_cell.length_b   1.000
_cell.length_c   1.000
_cell.angle_alpha   90.00
_cell.angle_beta   90.00
_cell.angle_gamma   90.00
#
_symmetry.space_group_name_H-M   'P 1'
#
loop_
_entity.id
_entity.type
_entity.pdbx_description
1 polymer ?
#
loop_
_entity_poly.entity_id
_entity_poly.type
_entity_poly.pdbx_seq_one_letter_code
_entity_poly.pdbx_strand_id
1 'polypeptide(L)' 'MTGSERDPYLSVKHQAVEQASRCRSFRPDVEEEWVSDEPVSCLNCYFRRWTRDSFHCMAGKPETTD' A
#
# COMPACT_ATOMS: atom_id res chain seq x y z
N MET A 1 -10.91 20.23 -24.16
CA MET A 1 -10.81 20.62 -22.74
C MET A 1 -10.47 19.37 -21.94
N THR A 2 -9.21 18.91 -21.97
CA THR A 2 -8.79 17.74 -21.18
C THR A 2 -8.22 18.26 -19.87
N GLY A 3 -9.11 18.52 -18.91
CA GLY A 3 -8.74 18.75 -17.52
C GLY A 3 -8.19 17.45 -16.93
N SER A 4 -6.98 17.10 -17.33
CA SER A 4 -6.19 16.06 -16.69
C SER A 4 -5.46 16.72 -15.53
N GLU A 5 -6.24 17.16 -14.54
CA GLU A 5 -5.69 17.46 -13.22
C GLU A 5 -5.27 16.12 -12.66
N ARG A 6 -3.96 15.85 -12.65
CA ARG A 6 -3.40 14.62 -12.08
C ARG A 6 -3.83 14.57 -10.62
N ASP A 7 -4.83 13.75 -10.30
CA ASP A 7 -5.23 13.50 -8.93
C ASP A 7 -4.03 12.85 -8.20
N PRO A 8 -3.39 13.59 -7.28
CA PRO A 8 -2.22 13.08 -6.58
C PRO A 8 -2.57 11.88 -5.68
N TYR A 9 -3.82 11.75 -5.23
CA TYR A 9 -4.26 10.63 -4.40
C TYR A 9 -4.40 9.34 -5.21
N LEU A 10 -4.84 9.44 -6.47
CA LEU A 10 -4.89 8.30 -7.38
C LEU A 10 -3.50 7.71 -7.63
N SER A 11 -2.46 8.56 -7.71
CA SER A 11 -1.07 8.11 -7.85
C SER A 11 -0.59 7.28 -6.65
N VAL A 12 -0.92 7.69 -5.43
CA VAL A 12 -0.51 6.97 -4.21
C VAL A 12 -1.19 5.62 -4.11
N LYS A 13 -2.50 5.57 -4.42
CA LYS A 13 -3.28 4.33 -4.45
C LYS A 13 -2.65 3.31 -5.41
N HIS A 14 -2.35 3.72 -6.66
CA HIS A 14 -1.74 2.83 -7.65
C HIS A 14 -0.36 2.33 -7.23
N GLN A 15 0.48 3.19 -6.64
CA GLN A 15 1.79 2.78 -6.13
C GLN A 15 1.68 1.75 -5.00
N ALA A 16 0.72 1.92 -4.09
CA ALA A 16 0.49 0.97 -3.00
C ALA A 16 0.03 -0.40 -3.51
N VAL A 17 -0.79 -0.44 -4.56
CA VAL A 17 -1.21 -1.69 -5.22
C VAL A 17 -0.04 -2.37 -5.92
N GLU A 18 0.72 -1.62 -6.72
CA GLU A 18 1.87 -2.15 -7.45
C GLU A 18 2.90 -2.75 -6.49
N GLN A 19 3.22 -2.05 -5.40
CA GLN A 19 4.17 -2.54 -4.39
C GLN A 19 3.66 -3.79 -3.68
N ALA A 20 2.40 -3.79 -3.23
CA ALA A 20 1.82 -4.95 -2.54
C ALA A 20 1.76 -6.18 -3.45
N SER A 21 1.43 -6.02 -4.74
CA SER A 21 1.37 -7.12 -5.70
C SER A 21 2.70 -7.86 -5.90
N ARG A 22 3.83 -7.20 -5.61
CA ARG A 22 5.19 -7.76 -5.70
C ARG A 22 5.81 -8.05 -4.33
N CYS A 23 5.12 -7.71 -3.23
CA CYS A 23 5.65 -7.81 -1.89
C CYS A 23 5.44 -9.23 -1.34
N ARG A 24 6.54 -9.97 -1.15
CA ARG A 24 6.50 -11.32 -0.56
C ARG A 24 6.04 -11.35 0.90
N SER A 25 6.15 -10.22 1.59
CA SER A 25 5.73 -10.07 2.99
C SER A 25 4.33 -9.49 3.11
N PHE A 26 3.61 -9.26 2.01
CA PHE A 26 2.26 -8.73 2.07
C PHE A 26 1.35 -9.71 2.84
N ARG A 27 0.61 -9.16 3.79
CA ARG A 27 -0.42 -9.86 4.52
C ARG A 27 -1.63 -8.93 4.61
N PRO A 28 -2.79 -9.30 4.08
CA PRO A 28 -3.98 -8.46 4.20
C PRO A 28 -4.31 -8.27 5.68
N ASP A 29 -4.71 -7.05 6.04
CA ASP A 29 -5.31 -6.76 7.34
C ASP A 29 -6.73 -7.35 7.42
N VAL A 30 -7.38 -7.25 8.57
CA VAL A 30 -8.81 -7.60 8.68
C VAL A 30 -9.64 -6.64 7.82
N GLU A 31 -10.68 -7.14 7.14
CA GLU A 31 -11.46 -6.37 6.16
C GLU A 31 -12.10 -5.12 6.79
N GLU A 32 -12.47 -5.17 8.06
CA GLU A 32 -13.03 -4.04 8.81
C GLU A 32 -12.05 -2.86 8.98
N GLU A 33 -10.74 -3.11 8.83
CA GLU A 33 -9.67 -2.12 8.95
C GLU A 33 -9.14 -1.66 7.56
N TRP A 34 -9.73 -2.16 6.47
CA TRP A 34 -9.32 -1.76 5.12
C TRP A 34 -9.74 -0.32 4.85
N VAL A 35 -8.80 0.46 4.31
CA VAL A 35 -9.02 1.88 3.95
C VAL A 35 -9.00 2.10 2.43
N SER A 36 -8.67 1.06 1.67
CA SER A 36 -8.71 1.06 0.22
C SER A 36 -9.64 -0.05 -0.27
N ASP A 37 -10.32 0.22 -1.36
CA ASP A 37 -11.09 -0.71 -2.19
C ASP A 37 -10.25 -1.75 -2.93
N GLU A 38 -8.91 -1.62 -2.94
CA GLU A 38 -8.00 -2.57 -3.55
C GLU A 38 -7.55 -3.62 -2.52
N PRO A 39 -7.97 -4.90 -2.65
CA PRO A 39 -7.66 -5.92 -1.64
C PRO A 39 -6.16 -6.16 -1.46
N VAL A 40 -5.39 -6.02 -2.54
CA VAL A 40 -3.93 -6.16 -2.54
C VAL A 40 -3.29 -4.78 -2.65
N SER A 41 -3.19 -4.08 -1.53
CA SER A 41 -2.62 -2.74 -1.42
C SER A 41 -1.84 -2.57 -0.12
N CYS A 42 -0.70 -1.87 -0.14
CA CYS A 42 0.04 -1.56 1.10
C CYS A 42 -0.81 -0.82 2.14
N LEU A 43 -1.87 -0.14 1.70
CA LEU A 43 -2.86 0.52 2.55
C LEU A 43 -3.71 -0.46 3.38
N ASN A 44 -3.88 -1.69 2.88
CA ASN A 44 -4.64 -2.76 3.54
C ASN A 44 -3.70 -3.87 4.06
N CYS A 45 -2.42 -3.57 4.28
CA CYS A 45 -1.46 -4.53 4.78
C CYS A 45 -1.39 -4.50 6.31
N TYR A 46 -1.41 -5.67 6.95
CA TYR A 46 -1.23 -5.85 8.40
C TYR A 46 0.07 -5.23 8.95
N PHE A 47 1.12 -5.18 8.13
CA PHE A 47 2.41 -4.60 8.54
C PHE A 47 2.46 -3.06 8.42
N ARG A 48 1.37 -2.42 7.98
CA ARG A 48 1.27 -0.98 7.87
C ARG A 48 1.18 -0.33 9.25
N ARG A 49 1.92 0.76 9.46
CA ARG A 49 1.77 1.66 10.62
C ARG A 49 1.54 3.09 10.15
N TRP A 50 0.37 3.63 10.47
CA TRP A 50 0.05 5.02 10.16
C TRP A 50 0.99 5.97 10.91
N THR A 51 1.41 7.01 10.21
CA THR A 51 2.04 8.20 10.77
C THR A 51 1.11 9.39 10.56
N ARG A 52 1.50 10.59 11.01
CA ARG A 52 0.70 11.80 10.81
C ARG A 52 0.47 12.10 9.32
N ASP A 53 1.46 11.81 8.48
CA ASP A 53 1.48 12.28 7.09
C ASP A 53 1.40 11.12 6.07
N SER A 54 1.58 9.85 6.47
CA SER A 54 1.56 8.66 5.59
C SER A 54 1.53 7.35 6.41
N PHE A 55 2.21 6.30 5.96
CA PHE A 55 2.44 5.06 6.68
C PHE A 55 3.86 4.50 6.47
N HIS A 56 4.30 3.64 7.38
CA HIS A 56 5.51 2.83 7.21
C HIS A 56 5.18 1.35 7.15
N CYS A 57 5.96 0.61 6.34
CA CYS A 57 5.94 -0.85 6.34
C CYS A 57 6.85 -1.38 7.45
N MET A 58 6.31 -2.24 8.30
CA MET A 58 7.04 -2.91 9.39
C MET A 58 7.43 -4.35 9.06
N ALA A 59 7.17 -4.81 7.83
CA ALA A 59 7.71 -6.08 7.39
C ALA A 59 9.24 -5.97 7.38
N GLY A 60 9.93 -6.92 8.01
CA GLY A 60 11.38 -7.03 7.88
C GLY A 60 11.76 -7.07 6.40
N LYS A 61 12.94 -6.54 6.04
CA LYS A 61 13.45 -6.70 4.68
C LYS A 61 13.43 -8.20 4.35
N PRO A 62 12.89 -8.63 3.20
CA PRO A 62 13.03 -10.01 2.80
C PRO A 62 14.54 -10.29 2.77
N GLU A 63 14.98 -11.24 3.58
CA GLU A 63 16.38 -11.64 3.65
C GLU A 63 16.78 -12.06 2.23
N THR A 64 17.60 -11.23 1.58
CA THR A 64 18.13 -11.53 0.26
C THR A 64 19.16 -12.63 0.47
N THR A 65 18.74 -13.89 0.36
CA THR A 65 19.69 -14.99 0.19
C THR A 65 20.26 -14.86 -1.23
N ASP A 66 21.52 -14.43 -1.30
CA ASP A 66 22.39 -14.45 -2.48
C ASP A 66 22.65 -15.89 -2.95
#